data_AF-A0A955YIP7-F1
#
_entry.id   AF-A0A955YIP7-F1
#
_cell.length_a   1.000
_cell.length_b   1.000
_cell.length_c   1.000
_cell.angle_alpha   90.00
_cell.angle_beta   90.00
_cell.angle_gamma   90.00
#
_symmetry.space_group_name_H-M   'P 1'
#
loop_
_entity.id
_entity.type
_entity.pdbx_description
1 polymer ?
#
loop_
_entity_poly.entity_id
_entity_poly.type
_entity_poly.pdbx_seq_one_letter_code
_entity_poly.pdbx_strand_id
1 'polypeptide(L)'
;MKLPDVYKRIFVAAGVLGIVMVVGTTSYFEVGQGRWSHFDCFYMTVITLSTVGFGETLPGMGEVPEARIITLALIVAGSGTLLYFISNLTALIVEGDLQGLLRRRRMERAIEHLHDHVIVCGIGTTGRHIVREL
;
A
#
# COMPACT_ATOMS: atom_id res chain seq x y z
N MET A 1 9.91 5.21 16.92
CA MET A 1 8.59 5.33 16.27
C MET A 1 8.42 4.16 15.29
N LYS A 2 7.95 2.99 15.75
CA LYS A 2 7.70 1.85 14.87
C LYS A 2 6.32 2.07 14.23
N LEU A 3 6.27 2.41 12.94
CA LEU A 3 5.02 2.23 12.22
C LEU A 3 4.61 0.76 12.35
N PRO A 4 3.33 0.44 12.48
CA PRO A 4 2.87 -0.95 12.52
C PRO A 4 3.38 -1.62 11.25
N ASP A 5 3.90 -2.84 11.36
CA ASP A 5 4.51 -3.55 10.22
C ASP A 5 3.60 -3.60 8.99
N VAL A 6 2.28 -3.59 9.22
CA VAL A 6 1.22 -3.49 8.21
C VAL A 6 1.31 -2.22 7.35
N TYR A 7 1.54 -1.05 7.97
CA TYR A 7 1.68 0.21 7.23
C TYR A 7 2.93 0.22 6.36
N LYS A 8 4.04 -0.31 6.88
CA LYS A 8 5.28 -0.42 6.11
C LYS A 8 5.08 -1.31 4.89
N ARG A 9 4.40 -2.46 5.05
CA ARG A 9 4.08 -3.37 3.95
C ARG A 9 3.23 -2.70 2.87
N ILE A 10 2.21 -1.94 3.25
CA ILE A 10 1.34 -1.22 2.31
C ILE A 10 2.09 -0.11 1.59
N PHE A 11 2.93 0.64 2.29
CA PHE A 11 3.72 1.70 1.67
C PHE A 11 4.73 1.13 0.68
N VAL A 12 5.35 -0.02 1.01
CA VAL A 12 6.20 -0.76 0.07
C VAL A 12 5.40 -1.29 -1.12
N ALA A 13 4.23 -1.89 -0.90
CA ALA A 13 3.38 -2.40 -1.97
C ALA A 13 2.90 -1.28 -2.91
N ALA A 14 2.47 -0.14 -2.36
CA ALA A 14 2.11 1.05 -3.12
C ALA A 14 3.30 1.61 -3.91
N GLY A 15 4.49 1.67 -3.29
CA GLY A 15 5.72 2.08 -3.95
C GLY A 15 6.09 1.18 -5.12
N VAL A 16 6.03 -0.14 -4.92
CA VAL A 16 6.31 -1.13 -5.99
C VAL A 16 5.29 -1.00 -7.12
N LEU A 17 3.99 -0.88 -6.81
CA LEU A 17 2.95 -0.68 -7.83
C LEU A 17 3.18 0.63 -8.61
N GLY A 18 3.54 1.71 -7.91
CA GLY A 18 3.89 2.98 -8.55
C GLY A 18 5.11 2.86 -9.47
N ILE A 19 6.15 2.13 -9.06
CA ILE A 19 7.32 1.85 -9.90
C ILE A 19 6.89 1.06 -11.15
N VAL A 20 6.07 0.02 -11.01
CA VAL A 20 5.58 -0.76 -12.16
C VAL A 20 4.77 0.13 -13.11
N MET A 21 3.94 1.04 -12.61
CA MET A 21 3.21 1.99 -13.46
C MET A 21 4.13 2.94 -14.21
N VAL A 22 5.15 3.50 -13.53
CA VAL A 22 6.12 4.41 -14.16
C VAL A 22 6.91 3.65 -15.23
N VAL A 23 7.45 2.48 -14.90
CA VAL A 23 8.22 1.64 -15.83
C VAL A 23 7.37 1.19 -17.02
N GLY A 24 6.11 0.80 -16.80
CA GLY A 24 5.17 0.47 -17.87
C GLY A 24 4.92 1.66 -18.79
N THR A 25 4.68 2.84 -18.22
CA THR A 25 4.45 4.07 -18.97
C THR A 25 5.67 4.48 -19.79
N THR A 26 6.87 4.47 -19.20
CA THR A 26 8.11 4.86 -19.89
C THR A 26 8.50 3.86 -20.97
N SER A 27 8.34 2.56 -20.73
CA SER A 27 8.65 1.52 -21.72
C SER A 27 7.74 1.61 -22.96
N TYR A 28 6.45 1.89 -22.79
CA TYR A 28 5.58 2.19 -23.93
C TYR A 28 6.01 3.48 -24.66
N PHE A 29 6.40 4.51 -23.93
CA PHE A 29 6.83 5.76 -24.53
C PHE A 29 8.12 5.60 -25.38
N GLU A 30 9.10 4.85 -24.86
CA GLU A 30 10.35 4.56 -25.58
C GLU A 30 10.12 3.74 -26.84
N VAL A 31 9.32 2.67 -26.75
CA VAL A 31 8.97 1.83 -27.91
C VAL A 31 8.09 2.56 -28.93
N GLY A 32 7.27 3.50 -28.46
CA GLY A 32 6.51 4.39 -29.32
C GLY A 32 7.38 5.34 -30.15
N GLN A 33 8.67 5.53 -29.82
CA GLN A 33 9.59 6.46 -30.48
C GLN A 33 8.98 7.87 -30.70
N GLY A 34 8.17 8.35 -29.75
CA GLY A 34 7.49 9.64 -29.81
C GLY A 34 6.17 9.67 -30.59
N ARG A 35 5.67 8.53 -31.09
CA ARG A 35 4.34 8.43 -31.75
C ARG A 35 3.16 8.59 -30.78
N TRP A 36 3.41 8.42 -29.47
CA TRP A 36 2.37 8.42 -28.43
C TRP A 36 2.66 9.48 -27.37
N SER A 37 1.60 10.11 -26.85
CA SER A 37 1.74 11.05 -25.72
C SER A 37 2.08 10.28 -24.45
N HIS A 38 2.77 10.95 -23.51
CA HIS A 38 3.02 10.38 -22.17
C HIS A 38 1.71 10.01 -21.46
N PHE A 39 0.65 10.81 -21.69
CA PHE A 39 -0.66 10.56 -21.11
C PHE A 39 -1.32 9.31 -21.71
N ASP A 40 -1.17 9.07 -23.02
CA ASP A 40 -1.72 7.89 -23.68
C ASP A 40 -1.02 6.61 -23.18
N CYS A 41 0.30 6.66 -23.01
CA CYS A 41 1.07 5.56 -22.44
C CYS A 41 0.70 5.27 -20.98
N PHE A 42 0.45 6.32 -20.19
CA PHE A 42 -0.02 6.18 -18.81
C PHE A 42 -1.42 5.58 -18.77
N TYR A 43 -2.34 6.10 -19.59
CA TYR A 43 -3.69 5.56 -19.73
C TYR A 43 -3.67 4.09 -20.11
N MET A 44 -2.88 3.71 -21.12
CA MET A 44 -2.69 2.31 -21.55
C MET A 44 -2.21 1.42 -20.39
N THR A 45 -1.24 1.91 -19.61
CA THR A 45 -0.71 1.19 -18.45
C THR A 45 -1.78 0.99 -17.38
N VAL A 46 -2.57 2.02 -17.09
CA VAL A 46 -3.67 1.97 -16.11
C VAL A 46 -4.76 1.01 -16.55
N ILE A 47 -5.26 1.08 -17.80
CA ILE A 47 -6.33 0.19 -18.27
C ILE A 47 -5.90 -1.28 -18.35
N THR A 48 -4.61 -1.52 -18.58
CA THR A 48 -4.01 -2.86 -18.59
C THR A 48 -3.91 -3.41 -17.17
N LEU A 49 -3.37 -2.63 -16.24
CA LEU A 49 -3.21 -3.02 -14.83
C LEU A 49 -4.55 -3.17 -14.11
N SER A 50 -5.50 -2.29 -14.39
CA SER A 50 -6.84 -2.34 -13.79
C SER A 50 -7.64 -3.56 -14.23
N THR A 51 -7.16 -4.33 -15.20
CA THR A 51 -7.85 -5.46 -15.83
C THR A 51 -9.17 -5.10 -16.51
N VAL A 52 -9.44 -3.80 -16.70
CA VAL A 52 -10.65 -3.34 -17.39
C VAL A 52 -10.55 -3.62 -18.89
N GLY A 53 -9.39 -3.33 -19.48
CA GLY A 53 -9.08 -3.70 -20.87
C GLY A 53 -10.14 -3.26 -21.89
N PHE A 54 -10.35 -1.95 -22.05
CA PHE A 54 -11.33 -1.38 -23.00
C PHE A 54 -11.14 -1.78 -24.47
N GLY A 55 -10.10 -2.53 -24.81
CA GLY A 55 -9.73 -2.88 -26.19
C GLY A 55 -9.13 -1.70 -26.97
N GLU A 56 -9.09 -0.51 -26.36
CA GLU A 56 -8.36 0.64 -26.85
C GLU A 56 -6.87 0.36 -26.79
N THR A 57 -6.19 0.51 -27.92
CA THR A 57 -4.73 0.33 -28.03
C THR A 57 -4.11 1.58 -28.61
N LEU A 58 -2.82 1.77 -28.34
CA LEU A 58 -2.09 2.91 -28.87
C LEU A 58 -2.05 2.84 -30.41
N PRO A 59 -2.19 3.98 -31.13
CA PRO A 59 -2.22 3.98 -32.59
C PRO A 59 -0.97 3.32 -33.20
N GLY A 60 -1.16 2.31 -34.05
CA GLY A 60 -0.04 1.58 -34.67
C GLY A 60 0.72 0.63 -33.75
N MET A 61 0.26 0.40 -32.51
CA MET A 61 0.88 -0.54 -31.56
C MET A 61 0.97 -1.97 -32.11
N GLY A 62 -0.01 -2.36 -32.95
CA GLY A 62 -0.02 -3.68 -33.58
C GLY A 62 1.16 -3.94 -34.53
N GLU A 63 1.80 -2.89 -35.03
CA GLU A 63 2.95 -2.95 -35.95
C GLU A 63 4.29 -3.05 -35.20
N VAL A 64 4.28 -2.89 -33.87
CA VAL A 64 5.49 -2.85 -33.03
C VAL A 64 5.55 -4.11 -32.17
N PRO A 65 6.37 -5.12 -32.54
CA PRO A 65 6.43 -6.39 -31.82
C PRO A 65 6.86 -6.24 -30.36
N GLU A 66 7.76 -5.29 -30.09
CA GLU A 66 8.31 -4.98 -28.77
C GLU A 66 7.21 -4.53 -27.79
N ALA A 67 6.23 -3.76 -28.28
CA ALA A 67 5.12 -3.29 -27.46
C ALA A 67 4.30 -4.45 -26.88
N ARG A 68 4.11 -5.54 -27.65
CA ARG A 68 3.39 -6.73 -27.18
C ARG A 68 4.14 -7.47 -26.06
N ILE A 69 5.47 -7.57 -26.18
CA ILE A 69 6.31 -8.20 -25.17
C ILE A 69 6.26 -7.38 -23.87
N ILE A 70 6.32 -6.06 -23.98
CA ILE A 70 6.18 -5.15 -22.83
C ILE A 70 4.81 -5.32 -22.19
N THR A 71 3.73 -5.38 -22.97
CA THR A 71 2.38 -5.61 -22.42
C THR A 71 2.29 -6.94 -21.67
N LEU A 72 2.85 -8.02 -22.21
CA LEU A 72 2.90 -9.31 -21.53
C LEU A 72 3.67 -9.23 -20.20
N ALA A 73 4.84 -8.60 -20.20
CA ALA A 73 5.64 -8.41 -18.99
C ALA A 73 4.89 -7.55 -17.95
N LEU A 74 4.26 -6.46 -18.40
CA LEU A 74 3.46 -5.56 -17.58
C LEU A 74 2.25 -6.28 -16.98
N ILE A 75 1.57 -7.13 -17.74
CA ILE A 75 0.46 -7.93 -17.20
C ILE A 75 0.98 -8.85 -16.09
N VAL A 76 2.05 -9.61 -16.32
CA VAL A 76 2.56 -10.58 -15.32
C VAL A 76 3.02 -9.85 -14.05
N ALA A 77 3.87 -8.85 -14.17
CA ALA A 77 4.42 -8.12 -13.02
C ALA A 77 3.35 -7.22 -12.35
N GLY A 78 2.53 -6.57 -13.17
CA GLY A 78 1.53 -5.62 -12.76
C GLY A 78 0.32 -6.23 -12.07
N SER A 79 -0.25 -7.30 -12.65
CA SER A 79 -1.37 -8.01 -12.02
C SER A 79 -0.96 -8.58 -10.66
N GLY A 80 0.24 -9.16 -10.58
CA GLY A 80 0.76 -9.72 -9.34
C GLY A 80 0.96 -8.66 -8.25
N THR A 81 1.54 -7.50 -8.61
CA THR A 81 1.74 -6.39 -7.67
C THR A 81 0.43 -5.73 -7.26
N LEU A 82 -0.54 -5.58 -8.17
CA LEU A 82 -1.86 -5.06 -7.85
C LEU A 82 -2.63 -6.00 -6.91
N LEU A 83 -2.63 -7.31 -7.17
CA LEU A 83 -3.23 -8.31 -6.29
C LEU A 83 -2.58 -8.29 -4.90
N TYR A 84 -1.25 -8.21 -4.85
CA TYR A 84 -0.53 -8.10 -3.59
C TYR A 84 -0.92 -6.83 -2.82
N PHE A 85 -1.03 -5.69 -3.51
CA PHE A 85 -1.49 -4.44 -2.92
C PHE A 85 -2.90 -4.55 -2.36
N ILE A 86 -3.85 -5.09 -3.13
CA ILE A 86 -5.24 -5.31 -2.68
C ILE A 86 -5.29 -6.25 -1.47
N SER A 87 -4.55 -7.35 -1.48
CA SER A 87 -4.49 -8.28 -0.33
C SER A 87 -3.99 -7.60 0.94
N ASN A 88 -2.94 -6.77 0.85
CA ASN A 88 -2.45 -6.00 2.00
C ASN A 88 -3.43 -4.91 2.44
N LEU A 89 -4.14 -4.29 1.49
CA LEU A 89 -5.18 -3.31 1.79
C LEU A 89 -6.34 -3.95 2.55
N THR A 90 -6.80 -5.14 2.12
CA THR A 90 -7.81 -5.93 2.82
C THR A 90 -7.32 -6.33 4.21
N ALA A 91 -6.06 -6.78 4.34
CA ALA A 91 -5.48 -7.07 5.65
C ALA A 91 -5.44 -5.83 6.56
N LEU A 92 -5.18 -4.63 6.04
CA LEU A 92 -5.30 -3.40 6.83
C LEU A 92 -6.73 -3.12 7.27
N ILE A 93 -7.72 -3.39 6.43
CA ILE A 93 -9.12 -3.14 6.79
C ILE A 93 -9.58 -4.12 7.88
N VAL A 94 -9.16 -5.39 7.78
CA VAL A 94 -9.57 -6.47 8.69
C VAL A 94 -8.72 -6.50 9.97
N GLU A 95 -7.40 -6.47 9.82
CA GLU A 95 -6.41 -6.59 10.91
C GLU A 95 -5.86 -5.24 11.39
N GLY A 96 -6.07 -4.16 10.63
CA GLY A 96 -5.54 -2.85 10.96
C GLY A 96 -6.17 -2.34 12.24
N ASP A 97 -5.52 -2.69 13.35
CA ASP A 97 -5.80 -2.21 14.68
C ASP A 97 -5.32 -0.74 14.83
N LEU A 98 -5.78 0.10 13.89
CA LEU A 98 -5.68 1.55 13.95
C LEU A 98 -6.19 2.06 15.29
N GLN A 99 -7.26 1.45 15.81
CA GLN A 99 -7.77 1.72 17.15
C GLN A 99 -6.75 1.39 18.23
N GLY A 100 -6.12 0.20 18.22
CA GLY A 100 -5.12 -0.18 19.23
C GLY A 100 -3.89 0.72 19.21
N LEU A 101 -3.43 1.15 18.03
CA LEU A 101 -2.32 2.10 17.91
C LEU A 101 -2.67 3.51 18.39
N LEU A 102 -3.85 4.01 18.02
CA LEU A 102 -4.35 5.28 18.53
C LEU A 102 -4.58 5.23 20.04
N ARG A 103 -5.13 4.12 20.53
CA ARG A 103 -5.34 3.87 21.97
C ARG A 103 -4.01 3.82 22.71
N ARG A 104 -3.00 3.13 22.17
CA ARG A 104 -1.66 3.08 22.75
C ARG A 104 -0.99 4.45 22.77
N ARG A 105 -1.07 5.22 21.68
CA ARG A 105 -0.58 6.61 21.65
C ARG A 105 -1.31 7.51 22.64
N ARG A 106 -2.63 7.34 22.77
CA ARG A 106 -3.45 8.10 23.73
C ARG A 106 -3.08 7.73 25.17
N MET A 107 -2.84 6.45 25.43
CA MET A 107 -2.36 5.95 26.72
C MET A 107 -0.95 6.47 27.04
N GLU A 108 0.00 6.38 26.11
CA GLU A 108 1.36 6.92 26.28
C GLU A 108 1.33 8.42 26.57
N ARG A 109 0.53 9.21 25.83
CA ARG A 109 0.34 10.64 26.12
C ARG A 109 -0.28 10.89 27.49
N ALA A 110 -1.26 10.08 27.90
CA ALA A 110 -1.87 10.20 29.22
C ALA A 110 -0.86 9.89 30.34
N ILE A 111 -0.01 8.88 30.15
CA ILE A 111 1.11 8.55 31.05
C ILE A 111 2.12 9.71 31.12
N GLU A 112 2.41 10.35 29.99
CA GLU A 112 3.36 11.48 29.92
C GLU A 112 2.90 12.71 30.73
N HIS A 113 1.60 12.87 30.96
CA HIS A 113 1.01 13.99 31.72
C HIS A 113 0.71 13.62 33.19
N LEU A 114 0.98 12.39 33.61
CA LEU A 114 0.76 11.93 34.98
C LEU A 114 1.95 12.33 35.86
N HIS A 115 1.72 13.21 36.82
CA HIS A 115 2.66 13.55 37.88
C HIS A 115 2.16 13.03 39.23
N ASP A 116 3.08 12.54 40.06
CA ASP A 116 2.80 12.04 41.42
C ASP A 116 1.81 10.86 41.49
N HIS A 117 2.06 9.81 40.68
CA HIS A 117 1.17 8.66 40.55
C HIS A 117 1.84 7.35 41.01
N VAL A 118 1.02 6.39 41.44
CA VAL A 118 1.46 5.06 41.88
C VAL A 118 1.18 4.03 40.78
N ILE A 119 2.19 3.24 40.40
CA ILE A 119 2.05 2.15 39.42
C ILE A 119 1.83 0.84 40.17
N VAL A 120 0.68 0.19 39.92
CA VAL A 120 0.36 -1.12 40.49
C VAL A 120 0.63 -2.21 39.45
N CYS A 121 1.71 -2.97 39.64
CA CYS A 121 2.11 -4.07 38.75
C CYS A 121 1.37 -5.37 39.11
N GLY A 122 0.09 -5.47 38.71
CA GLY A 122 -0.71 -6.69 38.80
C GLY A 122 -1.89 -6.61 39.78
N ILE A 123 -3.05 -7.12 39.36
CA ILE A 123 -4.31 -7.01 40.11
C ILE A 123 -4.74 -8.34 40.75
N GLY A 124 -3.86 -8.87 41.61
CA GLY A 124 -4.17 -10.01 42.48
C GLY A 124 -5.10 -9.64 43.63
N THR A 125 -5.29 -10.54 44.59
CA THR A 125 -6.12 -10.29 45.79
C THR A 125 -5.64 -9.05 46.54
N THR A 126 -4.34 -8.96 46.85
CA THR A 126 -3.74 -7.80 47.53
C THR A 126 -3.77 -6.53 46.67
N GLY A 127 -3.42 -6.63 45.38
CA GLY A 127 -3.41 -5.46 44.48
C GLY A 127 -4.80 -4.82 44.32
N ARG A 128 -5.87 -5.62 44.38
CA ARG A 128 -7.25 -5.13 44.30
C ARG A 128 -7.71 -4.38 45.55
N HIS A 129 -7.18 -4.74 46.71
CA HIS A 129 -7.41 -3.97 47.94
C HIS A 129 -6.68 -2.63 47.90
N ILE A 130 -5.41 -2.62 47.47
CA ILE A 130 -4.60 -1.41 47.38
C ILE A 130 -5.22 -0.37 46.42
N VAL A 131 -5.68 -0.79 45.23
CA VAL A 131 -6.33 0.12 44.26
C VAL A 131 -7.67 0.66 44.75
N ARG A 132 -8.31 0.01 45.72
CA ARG A 132 -9.61 0.44 46.25
C ARG A 132 -9.48 1.42 47.42
N GLU A 133 -8.32 1.46 48.06
CA GLU A 133 -8.03 2.37 49.19
C GLU A 133 -7.26 3.63 48.78
N LEU A 134 -6.61 3.62 47.61
CA LEU A 134 -6.00 4.78 46.95
C LEU A 134 -7.03 5.57 46.14
#